data_AF-W7Y6J3-F1
#
_entry.id   AF-W7Y6J3-F1
#
_cell.length_a   1.000
_cell.length_b   1.000
_cell.length_c   1.000
_cell.angle_alpha   90.00
_cell.angle_beta   90.00
_cell.angle_gamma   90.00
#
_symmetry.space_group_name_H-M   'P 1'
#
loop_
_entity.id
_entity.type
_entity.pdbx_description
1 polymer ?
#
loop_
_entity_poly.entity_id
_entity_poly.type
_entity_poly.pdbx_seq_one_letter_code
_entity_poly.pdbx_strand_id
1 'polypeptide(L)'
;MVVNLFQNDSWIVNRPNYEQFISRFGTKKPNEDFIINAYKNFIASLRTKHPQSYIICALGNMDATIEGSLWPGYIQAAVNQLNDDRMYTCFFPFKNTGGHPKVDEHHAMANQLIGFIDQNIAW
;
A
#
# COMPACT_ATOMS: atom_id res chain seq x y z
N MET A 1 -9.86 -5.95 7.68
CA MET A 1 -8.79 -4.98 8.05
C MET A 1 -8.28 -4.34 6.77
N VAL A 2 -8.09 -3.02 6.77
CA VAL A 2 -7.55 -2.28 5.62
C VAL A 2 -6.18 -1.74 5.99
N VAL A 3 -5.17 -2.01 5.16
CA VAL A 3 -3.80 -1.51 5.30
C VAL A 3 -3.54 -0.55 4.16
N ASN A 4 -3.34 0.74 4.45
CA ASN A 4 -3.05 1.78 3.46
C ASN A 4 -1.72 2.45 3.81
N LEU A 5 -0.62 1.91 3.29
CA LEU A 5 0.75 2.35 3.58
C LEU A 5 1.50 2.64 2.28
N PHE A 6 2.79 2.97 2.37
CA PHE A 6 3.71 3.23 1.26
C PHE A 6 3.64 4.57 0.53
N GLN A 7 2.65 5.43 0.80
CA GLN A 7 2.69 6.80 0.26
C GLN A 7 3.92 7.59 0.71
N ASN A 8 4.37 7.43 1.96
CA ASN A 8 5.57 8.12 2.46
C ASN A 8 6.85 7.45 1.96
N ASP A 9 6.84 6.11 1.88
CA ASP A 9 7.94 5.31 1.38
C ASP A 9 8.27 5.65 -0.08
N SER A 10 7.25 5.86 -0.92
CA SER A 10 7.39 6.27 -2.33
C SER A 10 8.25 7.51 -2.54
N TRP A 11 8.18 8.44 -1.59
CA TRP A 11 8.95 9.66 -1.64
C TRP A 11 10.31 9.50 -0.95
N ILE A 12 10.35 8.97 0.28
CA ILE A 12 11.57 8.98 1.10
C ILE A 12 12.69 8.13 0.49
N VAL A 13 12.40 7.01 -0.20
CA VAL A 13 13.44 6.16 -0.81
C VAL A 13 14.26 6.89 -1.90
N ASN A 14 13.80 8.05 -2.34
CA ASN A 14 14.47 8.92 -3.32
C ASN A 14 15.16 10.13 -2.68
N ARG A 15 15.32 10.15 -1.34
CA ARG A 15 15.86 11.27 -0.57
C ARG A 15 17.04 10.82 0.31
N PRO A 16 18.19 10.43 -0.27
CA PRO A 16 19.29 9.82 0.47
C PRO A 16 19.90 10.72 1.57
N ASN A 17 19.73 12.04 1.44
CA ASN A 17 20.30 13.01 2.38
C ASN A 17 19.36 13.35 3.56
N TYR A 18 18.16 12.76 3.63
CA TYR A 18 17.21 13.01 4.70
C TYR A 18 17.51 12.10 5.88
N GLU A 19 17.44 12.63 7.11
CA GLU A 19 17.68 11.85 8.34
C GLU A 19 16.76 10.61 8.43
N GLN A 20 15.52 10.73 7.94
CA GLN A 20 14.55 9.64 7.93
C GLN A 20 14.92 8.53 6.93
N PHE A 21 15.60 8.88 5.83
CA PHE A 21 16.15 7.90 4.91
C PHE A 21 17.33 7.19 5.58
N ILE A 22 18.27 7.97 6.14
CA ILE A 22 19.48 7.43 6.78
C ILE A 22 19.13 6.50 7.93
N SER A 23 18.13 6.84 8.75
CA SER A 23 17.70 6.00 9.87
C SER A 23 17.03 4.68 9.44
N ARG A 24 16.46 4.62 8.22
CA ARG A 24 15.75 3.44 7.70
C ARG A 24 16.61 2.57 6.78
N PHE A 25 17.43 3.20 5.94
CA PHE A 25 18.14 2.58 4.83
C PHE A 25 19.65 2.85 4.85
N GLY A 26 20.15 3.62 5.81
CA GLY A 26 21.55 4.05 5.86
C GLY A 26 21.92 4.88 4.64
N THR A 27 22.96 4.48 3.93
CA THR A 27 23.43 5.16 2.72
C THR A 27 22.97 4.49 1.42
N LYS A 28 22.22 3.38 1.51
CA LYS A 28 21.86 2.57 0.34
C LYS A 28 20.37 2.64 0.08
N LYS A 29 19.98 3.06 -1.13
CA LYS A 29 18.59 3.01 -1.57
C LYS A 29 18.09 1.55 -1.56
N PRO A 30 16.92 1.26 -0.96
CA PRO A 30 16.36 -0.08 -0.99
C PRO A 30 16.04 -0.46 -2.44
N ASN A 31 16.30 -1.72 -2.80
CA ASN A 31 15.88 -2.28 -4.08
C ASN A 31 14.43 -2.79 -3.98
N GLU A 32 13.88 -3.19 -5.13
CA GLU A 32 12.53 -3.75 -5.23
C GLU A 32 12.32 -4.95 -4.31
N ASP A 33 13.24 -5.92 -4.31
CA ASP A 33 13.14 -7.10 -3.44
C ASP A 33 13.05 -6.75 -1.96
N PHE A 34 13.82 -5.74 -1.52
CA PHE A 34 13.75 -5.27 -0.13
C PHE A 34 12.36 -4.72 0.19
N ILE A 35 11.80 -3.87 -0.67
CA ILE A 35 10.49 -3.23 -0.46
C ILE A 35 9.38 -4.28 -0.44
N ILE A 36 9.37 -5.20 -1.41
CA ILE A 36 8.39 -6.29 -1.51
C ILE A 36 8.47 -7.18 -0.27
N ASN A 37 9.66 -7.62 0.12
CA ASN A 37 9.82 -8.48 1.29
C ASN A 37 9.47 -7.77 2.60
N ALA A 38 9.78 -6.48 2.74
CA ALA A 38 9.41 -5.70 3.92
C ALA A 38 7.88 -5.63 4.08
N TYR A 39 7.15 -5.34 3.00
CA TYR A 39 5.68 -5.33 3.03
C TYR A 39 5.12 -6.72 3.33
N LYS A 40 5.60 -7.74 2.61
CA LYS A 40 5.19 -9.14 2.79
C LYS A 40 5.35 -9.58 4.24
N ASN A 41 6.51 -9.32 4.85
CA ASN A 41 6.79 -9.71 6.24
C ASN A 41 5.88 -8.97 7.23
N PHE A 42 5.59 -7.68 6.97
CA PHE A 42 4.64 -6.94 7.78
C PHE A 42 3.22 -7.53 7.69
N ILE A 43 2.71 -7.78 6.48
CA ILE A 43 1.39 -8.38 6.29
C ILE A 43 1.31 -9.79 6.88
N ALA A 44 2.35 -10.61 6.71
CA ALA A 44 2.44 -11.93 7.35
C ALA A 44 2.34 -11.83 8.88
N SER A 45 3.00 -10.83 9.48
CA SER A 45 2.91 -10.61 10.93
C SER A 45 1.50 -10.23 11.40
N LEU A 46 0.75 -9.48 10.58
CA LEU A 46 -0.65 -9.16 10.84
C LEU A 46 -1.53 -10.41 10.70
N ARG A 47 -1.31 -11.23 9.68
CA ARG A 47 -2.02 -12.50 9.49
C ARG A 47 -1.86 -13.43 10.69
N THR A 48 -0.65 -13.54 11.26
CA THR A 48 -0.42 -14.35 12.47
C THR A 48 -1.28 -13.88 13.66
N LYS A 49 -1.48 -12.57 13.81
CA LYS A 49 -2.30 -11.99 14.90
C LYS A 49 -3.80 -12.02 14.59
N HIS A 50 -4.17 -12.02 13.31
CA HIS A 50 -5.54 -12.01 12.84
C HIS A 50 -5.79 -13.12 11.81
N PRO A 51 -5.77 -14.41 12.21
CA PRO A 51 -5.78 -15.54 11.27
C PRO A 51 -7.03 -15.62 10.41
N GLN A 52 -8.17 -15.13 10.90
CA GLN A 52 -9.46 -15.26 10.22
C GLN A 52 -9.89 -14.02 9.44
N SER A 53 -9.26 -12.87 9.69
CA SER A 53 -9.71 -11.60 9.12
C SER A 53 -9.43 -11.48 7.63
N TYR A 54 -10.34 -10.89 6.87
CA TYR A 54 -9.99 -10.39 5.53
C TYR A 54 -9.02 -9.23 5.64
N ILE A 55 -7.97 -9.21 4.80
CA ILE A 55 -6.96 -8.15 4.76
C ILE A 55 -6.98 -7.51 3.37
N ILE A 56 -7.28 -6.22 3.30
CA ILE A 56 -7.20 -5.45 2.06
C ILE A 56 -5.94 -4.59 2.12
N CYS A 57 -4.97 -4.89 1.28
CA CYS A 57 -3.76 -4.10 1.07
C CYS A 57 -4.08 -2.99 0.06
N ALA A 58 -4.47 -1.84 0.58
CA ALA A 58 -4.84 -0.68 -0.20
C ALA A 58 -3.67 0.27 -0.45
N LEU A 59 -3.77 1.10 -1.50
CA LEU A 59 -2.85 2.21 -1.73
C LEU A 59 -3.63 3.46 -2.15
N GLY A 60 -3.51 4.52 -1.33
CA GLY A 60 -4.19 5.82 -1.49
C GLY A 60 -3.92 6.52 -2.82
N ASN A 61 -4.82 7.43 -3.20
CA ASN A 61 -4.85 8.16 -4.48
C ASN A 61 -3.80 9.28 -4.65
N MET A 62 -2.67 9.20 -3.95
CA MET A 62 -1.60 10.20 -4.01
C MET A 62 -0.48 9.73 -4.97
N ASP A 63 0.71 10.34 -4.91
CA ASP A 63 1.80 10.10 -5.89
C ASP A 63 2.22 8.62 -6.02
N ALA A 64 2.02 7.79 -4.99
CA ALA A 64 2.31 6.37 -5.09
C ALA A 64 1.39 5.62 -6.08
N THR A 65 0.27 6.20 -6.53
CA THR A 65 -0.61 5.62 -7.56
C THR A 65 -0.63 6.41 -8.87
N ILE A 66 0.30 7.34 -9.07
CA ILE A 66 0.44 8.00 -10.38
C ILE A 66 0.70 6.97 -11.49
N GLU A 67 0.28 7.26 -12.71
CA GLU A 67 0.52 6.40 -13.86
C GLU A 67 2.02 6.08 -14.00
N GLY A 68 2.34 4.80 -14.20
CA GLY A 68 3.73 4.31 -14.25
C GLY A 68 4.38 4.09 -12.87
N SER A 69 3.70 4.37 -11.76
CA SER A 69 4.21 4.05 -10.42
C SER A 69 4.38 2.54 -10.23
N LEU A 70 5.51 2.15 -9.64
CA LEU A 70 5.83 0.75 -9.33
C LEU A 70 5.20 0.27 -8.02
N TRP A 71 4.73 1.18 -7.17
CA TRP A 71 4.25 0.87 -5.81
C TRP A 71 3.03 -0.04 -5.74
N PRO A 72 2.00 0.11 -6.59
CA PRO A 72 0.92 -0.88 -6.69
C PRO A 72 1.47 -2.28 -7.02
N GLY A 73 2.46 -2.35 -7.93
CA GLY A 73 3.12 -3.58 -8.33
C GLY A 73 3.88 -4.25 -7.17
N TYR A 74 4.58 -3.47 -6.35
CA TYR A 74 5.28 -4.00 -5.17
C TYR A 74 4.32 -4.61 -4.14
N ILE A 75 3.19 -3.94 -3.88
CA ILE A 75 2.14 -4.46 -2.98
C ILE A 75 1.55 -5.75 -3.56
N GLN A 76 1.22 -5.74 -4.86
CA GLN A 76 0.66 -6.92 -5.53
C GLN A 76 1.62 -8.12 -5.48
N ALA A 77 2.90 -7.90 -5.77
CA ALA A 77 3.92 -8.95 -5.69
C ALA A 77 4.06 -9.50 -4.27
N ALA A 78 4.05 -8.63 -3.26
CA ALA A 78 4.12 -9.04 -1.86
C ALA A 78 2.91 -9.89 -1.43
N VAL A 79 1.69 -9.47 -1.79
CA VAL A 79 0.45 -10.19 -1.47
C VAL A 79 0.38 -11.53 -2.20
N ASN A 80 0.73 -11.56 -3.50
CA ASN A 80 0.73 -12.80 -4.28
C ASN A 80 1.68 -13.86 -3.69
N GLN A 81 2.84 -13.45 -3.16
CA GLN A 81 3.79 -14.39 -2.53
C GLN A 81 3.27 -15.03 -1.24
N LEU A 82 2.24 -14.47 -0.60
CA LEU A 82 1.65 -15.04 0.61
C LEU A 82 0.64 -16.16 0.32
N ASN A 83 0.13 -16.24 -0.92
CA ASN A 83 -0.84 -17.27 -1.36
C ASN A 83 -2.02 -17.43 -0.36
N ASP A 84 -2.62 -16.32 0.06
CA ASP A 84 -3.69 -16.28 1.06
C ASP A 84 -5.00 -15.80 0.43
N ASP A 85 -6.00 -16.68 0.38
CA ASP A 85 -7.28 -16.43 -0.29
C ASP A 85 -8.17 -15.37 0.41
N ARG A 86 -7.78 -14.91 1.60
CA ARG A 86 -8.46 -13.81 2.32
C ARG A 86 -7.64 -12.52 2.31
N MET A 87 -6.68 -12.41 1.39
CA MET A 87 -5.93 -11.19 1.12
C MET A 87 -6.27 -10.63 -0.25
N TYR A 88 -6.51 -9.32 -0.28
CA TYR A 88 -6.84 -8.59 -1.48
C TYR A 88 -5.96 -7.36 -1.64
N THR A 89 -5.88 -6.84 -2.86
CA THR A 89 -5.31 -5.53 -3.17
C THR A 89 -6.42 -4.60 -3.64
N CYS A 90 -6.34 -3.31 -3.27
CA CYS A 90 -7.29 -2.29 -3.72
C CYS A 90 -6.56 -0.95 -3.94
N PHE A 91 -6.37 -0.55 -5.20
CA PHE A 91 -5.62 0.65 -5.53
C PHE A 91 -6.55 1.78 -5.98
N PHE A 92 -6.39 2.95 -5.37
CA PHE A 92 -7.22 4.10 -5.68
C PHE A 92 -6.59 4.91 -6.83
N PRO A 93 -7.37 5.31 -7.86
CA PRO A 93 -6.87 6.12 -8.97
C PRO A 93 -6.23 7.42 -8.48
N PHE A 94 -5.11 7.83 -9.09
CA PHE A 94 -4.42 9.07 -8.74
C PHE A 94 -5.35 10.29 -8.82
N LYS A 95 -5.37 11.11 -7.76
CA LYS A 95 -6.29 12.25 -7.63
C LYS A 95 -5.96 13.42 -8.54
N ASN A 96 -4.71 13.53 -9.01
CA ASN A 96 -4.23 14.61 -9.87
C ASN A 96 -4.54 16.04 -9.35
N THR A 97 -4.53 16.21 -8.03
CA THR A 97 -4.64 17.51 -7.36
C THR A 97 -3.53 17.65 -6.33
N GLY A 98 -3.12 18.88 -6.02
CA GLY A 98 -2.04 19.12 -5.06
C GLY A 98 -2.38 18.72 -3.62
N GLY A 99 -1.35 18.43 -2.82
CA GLY A 99 -1.46 18.17 -1.39
C GLY A 99 -2.17 16.86 -1.03
N HIS A 100 -2.67 16.77 0.20
CA HIS A 100 -3.43 15.61 0.66
C HIS A 100 -4.81 15.50 -0.02
N PRO A 101 -5.43 14.31 0.02
CA PRO A 101 -6.77 14.13 -0.52
C PRO A 101 -7.79 15.05 0.16
N LYS A 102 -8.69 15.64 -0.63
CA LYS A 102 -9.81 16.46 -0.16
C LYS A 102 -11.00 15.59 0.22
N VAL A 103 -12.02 16.20 0.83
CA VAL A 103 -13.26 15.52 1.26
C VAL A 103 -13.89 14.71 0.12
N ASP A 104 -14.09 15.31 -1.05
CA ASP A 104 -14.70 14.61 -2.19
C ASP A 104 -13.83 13.44 -2.70
N GLU A 105 -12.51 13.59 -2.65
CA GLU A 105 -11.55 12.54 -3.03
C GLU A 105 -11.55 11.40 -2.01
N HIS A 106 -11.72 11.71 -0.72
CA HIS A 106 -11.98 10.71 0.32
C HIS A 106 -13.31 9.98 0.12
N HIS A 107 -14.38 10.69 -0.25
CA HIS A 107 -15.66 10.07 -0.58
C HIS A 107 -15.55 9.14 -1.80
N ALA A 108 -14.82 9.53 -2.83
CA ALA A 108 -14.57 8.69 -3.99
C ALA A 108 -13.82 7.39 -3.61
N MET A 109 -12.75 7.49 -2.81
CA MET A 109 -12.05 6.31 -2.30
C MET A 109 -12.94 5.44 -1.41
N ALA A 110 -13.76 6.05 -0.56
CA ALA A 110 -14.69 5.31 0.30
C ALA A 110 -15.72 4.53 -0.53
N ASN A 111 -16.34 5.17 -1.53
CA ASN A 111 -17.31 4.52 -2.40
C ASN A 111 -16.69 3.34 -3.17
N GLN A 112 -15.47 3.50 -3.69
CA GLN A 112 -14.74 2.41 -4.33
C GLN A 112 -14.45 1.26 -3.36
N LEU A 113 -14.01 1.56 -2.13
CA LEU A 113 -13.69 0.56 -1.14
C LEU A 113 -14.94 -0.20 -0.66
N ILE A 114 -16.05 0.49 -0.43
CA ILE A 114 -17.33 -0.13 -0.05
C ILE A 114 -17.77 -1.10 -1.16
N GLY A 115 -17.82 -0.63 -2.41
CA GLY A 115 -18.18 -1.48 -3.54
C GLY A 115 -17.23 -2.67 -3.73
N PHE A 116 -15.94 -2.49 -3.47
CA PHE A 116 -14.97 -3.59 -3.48
C PHE A 116 -15.27 -4.62 -2.39
N ILE A 117 -15.53 -4.18 -1.15
CA ILE A 117 -15.82 -5.07 -0.03
C ILE A 117 -17.11 -5.85 -0.32
N ASP A 118 -18.20 -5.19 -0.74
CA ASP A 118 -19.48 -5.84 -1.03
C ASP A 118 -19.39 -6.92 -2.12
N GLN A 119 -18.46 -6.76 -3.08
CA GLN A 119 -18.26 -7.72 -4.17
C GLN A 119 -17.39 -8.92 -3.79
N ASN A 120 -16.43 -8.73 -2.87
CA ASN A 120 -15.36 -9.71 -2.63
C ASN A 120 -15.43 -10.37 -1.26
N ILE A 121 -16.11 -9.75 -0.29
CA ILE A 121 -16.12 -10.17 1.11
C ILE A 121 -17.58 -10.28 1.56
N ALA A 122 -17.96 -11.43 2.10
CA ALA A 122 -19.21 -11.55 2.84
C ALA A 122 -18.99 -11.04 4.27
N TRP A 123 -19.60 -9.91 4.61
CA TRP A 123 -19.42 -9.19 5.89
C TRP A 123 -20.74 -8.76 6.51
#